data_AF-A0A7D6VIT4-F1
#
_entry.id   AF-A0A7D6VIT4-F1
#
_cell.length_a   1.000
_cell.length_b   1.000
_cell.length_c   1.000
_cell.angle_alpha   90.00
_cell.angle_beta   90.00
_cell.angle_gamma   90.00
#
_symmetry.space_group_name_H-M   'P 1'
#
loop_
_entity.id
_entity.type
_entity.pdbx_description
1 polymer ?
#
loop_
_entity_poly.entity_id
_entity_poly.type
_entity_poly.pdbx_seq_one_letter_code
_entity_poly.pdbx_strand_id
1 'polypeptide(L)'
;MNAFDFFGSSSSAVPGVVWTEKACATVYPDTFFPSSLRGVHAAQRICAGCPVLAECAELALRTDLVECVVASVWIPNPHNRPEIADIARRQLADVAASGEPAAPVSKERGPQDRTQRWNDPDFQSRVNALLDARMTWERIAVRLDCSVETARNAYKAAQAIKSSAQSEAAA
;
A
#
# COMPACT_ATOMS: atom_id res chain seq x y z
N MET A 1 -34.51 24.58 -17.48
CA MET A 1 -33.16 24.05 -17.77
C MET A 1 -32.46 23.81 -16.44
N ASN A 2 -32.21 22.55 -16.06
CA ASN A 2 -31.44 22.24 -14.85
C ASN A 2 -30.03 21.83 -15.25
N ALA A 3 -29.04 22.52 -14.67
CA ALA A 3 -27.62 22.31 -14.86
C ALA A 3 -27.08 21.59 -13.62
N PHE A 4 -27.13 20.26 -13.57
CA PHE A 4 -26.46 19.47 -12.53
C PHE A 4 -26.26 18.00 -12.96
N ASP A 5 -25.75 17.78 -14.18
CA ASP A 5 -25.33 16.45 -14.67
C ASP A 5 -23.84 16.47 -15.05
N PHE A 6 -22.98 16.91 -14.10
CA PHE A 6 -21.54 17.08 -14.32
C PHE A 6 -20.66 16.30 -13.34
N PHE A 7 -21.02 15.06 -12.99
CA PHE A 7 -20.03 14.14 -12.44
C PHE A 7 -19.99 12.87 -13.28
N GLY A 8 -19.16 12.96 -14.32
CA GLY A 8 -18.86 11.91 -15.26
C GLY A 8 -18.38 10.65 -14.56
N SER A 9 -19.15 9.59 -14.80
CA SER A 9 -18.76 8.20 -14.66
C SER A 9 -17.39 8.00 -15.33
N SER A 10 -16.32 8.04 -14.52
CA SER A 10 -14.98 7.67 -14.95
C SER A 10 -14.88 6.15 -15.01
N SER A 11 -15.65 5.53 -15.91
CA SER A 11 -15.36 4.17 -16.36
C SER A 11 -14.12 4.24 -17.23
N SER A 12 -12.96 3.99 -16.64
CA SER A 12 -11.70 3.68 -17.32
C SER A 12 -11.77 2.31 -18.03
N ALA A 13 -12.79 2.11 -18.86
CA ALA A 13 -12.91 0.94 -19.70
C ALA A 13 -11.85 1.04 -20.80
N VAL A 14 -10.83 0.20 -20.71
CA VAL A 14 -9.90 -0.02 -21.82
C VAL A 14 -10.73 -0.56 -23.00
N PRO A 15 -10.73 0.10 -24.18
CA PRO A 15 -11.61 -0.30 -25.27
C PRO A 15 -11.25 -1.71 -25.77
N GLY A 16 -12.23 -2.62 -25.78
CA GLY A 16 -12.17 -3.88 -26.52
C GLY A 16 -12.14 -5.18 -25.69
N VAL A 17 -12.04 -5.13 -24.36
CA VAL A 17 -12.02 -6.33 -23.53
C VAL A 17 -13.21 -6.35 -22.58
N VAL A 18 -14.25 -7.12 -22.93
CA VAL A 18 -15.43 -7.31 -22.09
C VAL A 18 -15.41 -8.72 -21.52
N TRP A 19 -14.93 -8.85 -20.28
CA TRP A 19 -15.03 -10.09 -19.53
C TRP A 19 -16.38 -10.12 -18.80
N THR A 20 -17.29 -10.99 -19.25
CA THR A 20 -18.60 -11.19 -18.62
C THR A 20 -18.49 -11.91 -17.27
N GLU A 21 -17.44 -12.72 -17.07
CA GLU A 21 -17.26 -13.59 -15.90
C GLU A 21 -16.34 -12.98 -14.82
N LYS A 22 -16.04 -11.67 -14.91
CA LYS A 22 -15.15 -11.02 -13.95
C LYS A 22 -15.77 -10.95 -12.54
N ALA A 23 -15.05 -11.45 -11.54
CA ALA A 23 -15.51 -11.45 -10.16
C ALA A 23 -15.72 -10.04 -9.58
N CYS A 24 -15.04 -9.03 -10.12
CA CYS A 24 -15.17 -7.64 -9.69
C CYS A 24 -16.46 -6.95 -10.16
N ALA A 25 -17.27 -7.56 -11.06
CA ALA A 25 -18.46 -6.92 -11.61
C ALA A 25 -19.55 -6.62 -10.57
N THR A 26 -19.63 -7.41 -9.50
CA THR A 26 -20.66 -7.29 -8.45
C THR A 26 -20.18 -6.54 -7.21
N VAL A 27 -18.93 -6.06 -7.23
CA VAL A 27 -18.27 -5.38 -6.10
C VAL A 27 -18.14 -3.89 -6.40
N TYR A 28 -18.26 -3.05 -5.37
CA TYR A 28 -18.10 -1.62 -5.51
C TYR A 28 -16.66 -1.24 -5.93
N PRO A 29 -16.46 -0.36 -6.94
CA PRO A 29 -15.14 -0.02 -7.47
C PRO A 29 -14.13 0.45 -6.42
N ASP A 30 -14.54 1.24 -5.42
CA ASP A 30 -13.63 1.77 -4.38
C ASP A 30 -12.95 0.66 -3.54
N THR A 31 -13.50 -0.56 -3.54
CA THR A 31 -12.85 -1.71 -2.89
C THR A 31 -11.46 -1.95 -3.45
N PHE A 32 -11.25 -1.65 -4.74
CA PHE A 32 -9.98 -1.83 -5.44
C PHE A 32 -9.06 -0.61 -5.36
N PHE A 33 -9.49 0.47 -4.69
CA PHE A 33 -8.66 1.66 -4.40
C PHE A 33 -8.48 1.85 -2.88
N PRO A 34 -7.83 0.88 -2.21
CA PRO A 34 -7.78 0.87 -0.75
C PRO A 34 -6.80 1.90 -0.19
N SER A 35 -7.24 2.61 0.86
CA SER A 35 -6.40 3.49 1.68
C SER A 35 -5.65 2.75 2.80
N SER A 36 -5.91 1.46 3.00
CA SER A 36 -5.34 0.65 4.09
C SER A 36 -4.96 -0.76 3.62
N LEU A 37 -4.01 -1.37 4.33
CA LEU A 37 -3.60 -2.76 4.07
C LEU A 37 -4.76 -3.77 4.19
N ARG A 38 -5.71 -3.53 5.12
CA ARG A 38 -6.91 -4.37 5.25
C ARG A 38 -7.78 -4.31 3.98
N GLY A 39 -7.90 -3.13 3.38
CA GLY A 39 -8.59 -2.95 2.10
C GLY A 39 -7.88 -3.69 0.97
N VAL A 40 -6.54 -3.62 0.92
CA VAL A 40 -5.74 -4.40 -0.05
C VAL A 40 -6.03 -5.88 0.07
N HIS A 41 -6.00 -6.45 1.28
CA HIS A 41 -6.28 -7.87 1.50
C HIS A 41 -7.72 -8.26 1.15
N ALA A 42 -8.67 -7.34 1.30
CA ALA A 42 -10.05 -7.57 0.86
C ALA A 42 -10.13 -7.65 -0.68
N ALA A 43 -9.52 -6.70 -1.38
CA ALA A 43 -9.49 -6.69 -2.85
C ALA A 43 -8.73 -7.89 -3.43
N GLN A 44 -7.57 -8.25 -2.86
CA GLN A 44 -6.79 -9.40 -3.32
C GLN A 44 -7.59 -10.70 -3.23
N ARG A 45 -8.36 -10.90 -2.15
CA ARG A 45 -9.24 -12.08 -1.99
C ARG A 45 -10.32 -12.16 -3.06
N ILE A 46 -10.85 -11.02 -3.50
CA ILE A 46 -11.85 -10.98 -4.58
C ILE A 46 -11.19 -11.36 -5.91
N CYS A 47 -9.99 -10.83 -6.19
CA CYS A 47 -9.23 -11.20 -7.37
C CYS A 47 -8.87 -12.69 -7.40
N ALA A 48 -8.50 -13.28 -6.26
CA ALA A 48 -8.00 -14.66 -6.19
C ALA A 48 -8.95 -15.73 -6.74
N GLY A 49 -10.26 -15.48 -6.77
CA GLY A 49 -11.25 -16.38 -7.36
C GLY A 49 -11.70 -15.99 -8.77
N CYS A 50 -11.05 -15.02 -9.42
CA CYS A 50 -11.49 -14.49 -10.70
C CYS A 50 -11.02 -15.41 -11.85
N PRO A 51 -11.92 -15.86 -12.75
CA PRO A 51 -11.54 -16.74 -13.86
C PRO A 51 -10.65 -16.05 -14.91
N VAL A 52 -10.71 -14.72 -14.98
CA VAL A 52 -9.94 -13.91 -15.96
C VAL A 52 -8.69 -13.27 -15.34
N LEU A 53 -8.12 -13.90 -14.31
CA LEU A 53 -7.02 -13.33 -13.53
C LEU A 53 -5.77 -13.09 -14.40
N ALA A 54 -5.39 -14.07 -15.22
CA ALA A 54 -4.20 -14.00 -16.06
C ALA A 54 -4.32 -12.88 -17.10
N GLU A 55 -5.43 -12.83 -17.82
CA GLU A 55 -5.71 -11.82 -18.84
C GLU A 55 -5.84 -10.42 -18.21
N CYS A 56 -6.38 -10.34 -16.99
CA CYS A 56 -6.43 -9.11 -16.21
C CYS A 56 -5.04 -8.62 -15.83
N ALA A 57 -4.12 -9.51 -15.46
CA ALA A 57 -2.74 -9.15 -15.17
C ALA A 57 -1.99 -8.66 -16.42
N GLU A 58 -2.19 -9.30 -17.57
CA GLU A 58 -1.62 -8.83 -18.83
C GLU A 58 -2.13 -7.45 -19.24
N LEU A 59 -3.43 -7.20 -19.05
CA LEU A 59 -4.02 -5.90 -19.31
C LEU A 59 -3.44 -4.84 -18.37
N ALA A 60 -3.28 -5.17 -17.08
CA ALA A 60 -2.66 -4.31 -16.09
C ALA A 60 -1.20 -3.97 -16.46
N LEU A 61 -0.42 -4.89 -17.02
CA LEU A 61 0.95 -4.62 -17.49
C LEU A 61 1.01 -3.63 -18.65
N ARG A 62 -0.03 -3.55 -19.47
CA ARG A 62 -0.13 -2.63 -20.62
C ARG A 62 -0.75 -1.29 -20.25
N THR A 63 -1.17 -1.09 -19.00
CA THR A 63 -1.89 0.10 -18.55
C THR A 63 -1.17 0.76 -17.38
N ASP A 64 -1.21 2.09 -17.32
CA ASP A 64 -0.60 2.86 -16.24
C ASP A 64 -1.56 3.00 -15.05
N LEU A 65 -1.82 1.89 -14.38
CA LEU A 65 -2.61 1.85 -13.14
C LEU A 65 -1.76 2.28 -11.94
N VAL A 66 -2.37 2.98 -10.98
CA VAL A 66 -1.71 3.45 -9.75
C VAL A 66 -2.67 3.42 -8.56
N GLU A 67 -2.13 3.21 -7.37
CA GLU A 67 -2.84 3.23 -6.08
C GLU A 67 -4.08 2.32 -6.06
N CYS A 68 -3.99 1.14 -6.68
CA CYS A 68 -5.11 0.22 -6.80
C CYS A 68 -4.68 -1.24 -6.64
N VAL A 69 -5.66 -2.14 -6.54
CA VAL A 69 -5.46 -3.59 -6.58
C VAL A 69 -6.08 -4.14 -7.86
N VAL A 70 -5.29 -4.87 -8.63
CA VAL A 70 -5.73 -5.51 -9.87
C VAL A 70 -5.00 -6.84 -10.01
N ALA A 71 -5.69 -7.86 -10.53
CA ALA A 71 -5.16 -9.22 -10.67
C ALA A 71 -4.45 -9.74 -9.40
N SER A 72 -5.01 -9.45 -8.22
CA SER A 72 -4.44 -9.80 -6.90
C SER A 72 -3.12 -9.10 -6.54
N VAL A 73 -2.69 -8.10 -7.30
CA VAL A 73 -1.47 -7.31 -7.04
C VAL A 73 -1.85 -5.90 -6.62
N TRP A 74 -1.20 -5.38 -5.58
CA TRP A 74 -1.29 -3.97 -5.22
C TRP A 74 -0.29 -3.16 -6.04
N ILE A 75 -0.78 -2.16 -6.77
CA ILE A 75 0.01 -1.27 -7.59
C ILE A 75 0.20 0.06 -6.86
N PRO A 76 1.42 0.40 -6.41
CA PRO A 76 1.71 1.69 -5.80
C PRO A 76 1.82 2.80 -6.85
N ASN A 77 1.77 4.07 -6.42
CA ASN A 77 2.22 5.17 -7.26
C ASN A 77 3.76 5.14 -7.47
N PRO A 78 4.26 5.00 -8.71
CA PRO A 78 5.70 4.90 -8.99
C PRO A 78 6.47 6.18 -8.67
N HIS A 79 5.82 7.36 -8.67
CA HIS A 79 6.48 8.61 -8.29
C HIS A 79 6.87 8.64 -6.80
N ASN A 80 6.09 7.95 -5.96
CA ASN A 80 6.31 7.93 -4.52
C ASN A 80 7.05 6.66 -4.06
N ARG A 81 6.93 5.57 -4.82
CA ARG A 81 7.47 4.24 -4.43
C ARG A 81 8.01 3.48 -5.66
N PRO A 82 9.08 3.98 -6.31
CA PRO A 82 9.59 3.39 -7.55
C PRO A 82 10.04 1.93 -7.35
N GLU A 83 10.74 1.62 -6.26
CA GLU A 83 11.21 0.26 -5.96
C GLU A 83 10.06 -0.75 -5.79
N ILE A 84 8.95 -0.32 -5.17
CA ILE A 84 7.79 -1.18 -4.97
C ILE A 84 6.99 -1.34 -6.26
N ALA A 85 6.95 -0.29 -7.11
CA ALA A 85 6.30 -0.37 -8.41
C ALA A 85 6.96 -1.43 -9.32
N ASP A 86 8.29 -1.54 -9.28
CA ASP A 86 9.01 -2.59 -10.02
C ASP A 86 8.69 -4.00 -9.50
N ILE A 87 8.55 -4.16 -8.18
CA ILE A 87 8.12 -5.44 -7.58
C ILE A 87 6.69 -5.77 -8.01
N ALA A 88 5.77 -4.79 -7.95
CA ALA A 88 4.38 -4.98 -8.36
C ALA A 88 4.28 -5.38 -9.85
N ARG A 89 5.09 -4.77 -10.72
CA ARG A 89 5.18 -5.17 -12.13
C ARG A 89 5.66 -6.61 -12.32
N ARG A 90 6.66 -7.05 -11.55
CA ARG A 90 7.10 -8.46 -11.58
C ARG A 90 6.00 -9.40 -11.11
N GLN A 91 5.30 -9.07 -10.02
CA GLN A 91 4.18 -9.86 -9.53
C GLN A 91 3.04 -9.96 -10.56
N LEU A 92 2.74 -8.88 -11.29
CA LEU A 92 1.77 -8.93 -12.38
C LEU A 92 2.23 -9.85 -13.51
N ALA A 93 3.52 -9.85 -13.86
CA ALA A 93 4.07 -10.77 -14.85
C ALA A 93 3.97 -12.24 -14.39
N ASP A 94 4.23 -12.50 -13.12
CA ASP A 94 4.09 -13.84 -12.55
C ASP A 94 2.63 -14.32 -12.56
N VAL A 95 1.67 -13.45 -12.22
CA VAL A 95 0.23 -13.76 -12.28
C VAL A 95 -0.22 -13.97 -13.73
N ALA A 96 0.24 -13.15 -14.67
CA ALA A 96 -0.06 -13.30 -16.09
C ALA A 96 0.44 -14.65 -16.63
N ALA A 97 1.63 -15.10 -16.19
CA ALA A 97 2.22 -16.36 -16.64
C ALA A 97 1.59 -17.60 -15.99
N SER A 98 1.24 -17.52 -14.70
CA SER A 98 0.76 -18.66 -13.91
C SER A 98 -0.76 -18.79 -13.87
N GLY A 99 -1.50 -17.67 -14.01
CA GLY A 99 -2.91 -17.59 -13.66
C GLY A 99 -3.18 -17.75 -12.16
N GLU A 100 -2.14 -17.78 -11.31
CA GLU A 100 -2.27 -17.89 -9.87
C GLU A 100 -2.25 -16.51 -9.21
N PRO A 101 -3.03 -16.30 -8.14
CA PRO A 101 -3.04 -15.04 -7.42
C PRO A 101 -1.70 -14.76 -6.75
N ALA A 102 -1.22 -13.52 -6.90
CA ALA A 102 -0.04 -13.06 -6.21
C ALA A 102 -0.21 -13.20 -4.69
N ALA A 103 0.90 -13.51 -4.02
CA ALA A 103 0.95 -13.61 -2.57
C ALA A 103 0.42 -12.30 -1.92
N PRO A 104 -0.37 -12.41 -0.83
CA PRO A 104 -0.91 -11.25 -0.16
C PRO A 104 0.21 -10.32 0.29
N VAL A 105 -0.02 -9.02 0.15
CA VAL A 105 0.99 -8.02 0.49
C VAL A 105 1.30 -8.10 1.99
N SER A 106 2.57 -8.35 2.35
CA SER A 106 3.01 -8.38 3.75
C SER A 106 2.93 -6.98 4.37
N LYS A 107 2.88 -6.90 5.72
CA LYS A 107 2.81 -5.63 6.48
C LYS A 107 3.87 -4.61 6.07
N GLU A 108 5.00 -5.07 5.56
CA GLU A 108 6.13 -4.26 5.09
C GLU A 108 5.86 -3.56 3.75
N ARG A 109 5.04 -4.17 2.88
CA ARG A 109 4.94 -3.84 1.44
C ARG A 109 3.64 -3.14 1.00
N GLY A 110 2.64 -3.00 1.87
CA GLY A 110 1.35 -2.39 1.49
C GLY A 110 1.34 -0.86 1.53
N PRO A 111 0.18 -0.23 1.21
CA PRO A 111 -0.06 1.17 1.50
C PRO A 111 0.03 1.32 3.01
N GLN A 112 1.23 1.65 3.47
CA GLN A 112 1.50 1.81 4.88
C GLN A 112 0.52 2.84 5.38
N ASP A 113 -0.23 2.44 6.41
CA ASP A 113 -1.10 3.32 7.17
C ASP A 113 -0.26 4.54 7.55
N ARG A 114 -0.46 5.65 6.82
CA ARG A 114 0.29 6.90 7.02
C ARG A 114 0.10 7.42 8.44
N THR A 115 -0.90 6.91 9.16
CA THR A 115 -1.30 7.48 10.44
C THR A 115 -0.50 6.98 11.64
N GLN A 116 0.29 5.89 11.59
CA GLN A 116 1.02 5.43 12.79
C GLN A 116 2.34 4.66 12.54
N ARG A 117 3.10 4.96 11.48
CA ARG A 117 4.45 4.37 11.27
C ARG A 117 5.39 4.55 12.48
N TRP A 118 5.16 5.57 13.30
CA TRP A 118 5.92 5.84 14.52
C TRP A 118 5.67 4.85 15.68
N ASN A 119 4.64 4.00 15.60
CA ASN A 119 4.34 3.00 16.62
C ASN A 119 5.06 1.66 16.39
N ASP A 120 5.80 1.52 15.28
CA ASP A 120 6.61 0.34 14.99
C ASP A 120 7.90 0.31 15.85
N PRO A 121 8.12 -0.71 16.71
CA PRO A 121 9.30 -0.83 17.56
C PRO A 121 10.62 -0.86 16.79
N ASP A 122 10.64 -1.44 15.59
CA ASP A 122 11.86 -1.50 14.76
C ASP A 122 12.18 -0.12 14.19
N PHE A 123 11.15 0.61 13.76
CA PHE A 123 11.28 1.98 13.32
C PHE A 123 11.77 2.90 14.46
N GLN A 124 11.20 2.76 15.65
CA GLN A 124 11.62 3.48 16.85
C GLN A 124 13.09 3.19 17.22
N SER A 125 13.50 1.92 17.15
CA SER A 125 14.87 1.49 17.44
C SER A 125 15.87 2.12 16.47
N ARG A 126 15.53 2.18 15.17
CA ARG A 126 16.36 2.83 14.14
C ARG A 126 16.47 4.34 14.36
N VAL A 127 15.38 5.01 14.75
CA VAL A 127 15.40 6.44 15.10
C VAL A 127 16.33 6.70 16.29
N ASN A 128 16.22 5.90 17.36
CA ASN A 128 17.10 6.02 18.53
C ASN A 128 18.57 5.81 18.17
N ALA A 129 18.89 4.77 17.40
CA ALA A 129 20.27 4.49 17.00
C ALA A 129 20.91 5.65 16.20
N LEU A 130 20.13 6.32 15.33
CA LEU A 130 20.63 7.47 14.56
C LEU A 130 20.79 8.73 15.43
N LEU A 131 19.94 8.91 16.44
CA LEU A 131 20.10 9.98 17.43
C LEU A 131 21.33 9.75 18.32
N ASP A 132 21.57 8.51 18.73
CA ASP A 132 22.77 8.12 19.49
C ASP A 132 24.04 8.38 18.66
N ALA A 133 23.97 8.17 17.35
CA ALA A 133 25.01 8.56 16.38
C ALA A 133 25.10 10.09 16.13
N ARG A 134 24.40 10.91 16.92
CA ARG A 134 24.39 12.38 16.86
C ARG A 134 23.90 12.96 15.52
N MET A 135 23.06 12.24 14.77
CA MET A 135 22.48 12.80 13.54
C MET A 135 21.39 13.84 13.86
N THR A 136 21.26 14.84 12.98
CA THR A 136 20.15 15.82 13.06
C THR A 136 18.84 15.19 12.58
N TRP A 137 17.73 15.74 13.06
CA TRP A 137 16.39 15.24 12.71
C TRP A 137 16.11 15.26 11.19
N GLU A 138 16.59 16.29 10.49
CA GLU A 138 16.45 16.42 9.04
C GLU A 138 17.19 15.29 8.31
N ARG A 139 18.41 14.97 8.76
CA ARG A 139 19.18 13.87 8.17
C ARG A 139 18.58 12.51 8.51
N ILE A 140 17.99 12.35 9.70
CA ILE A 140 17.28 11.12 10.10
C ILE A 140 16.04 10.92 9.21
N ALA A 141 15.25 11.98 9.02
CA ALA A 141 14.06 11.95 8.18
C ALA A 141 14.38 11.51 6.74
N VAL A 142 15.41 12.13 6.13
CA VAL A 142 15.90 11.74 4.80
C VAL A 142 16.42 10.30 4.79
N ARG A 143 17.18 9.89 5.80
CA ARG A 143 17.78 8.54 5.88
C ARG A 143 16.75 7.42 6.02
N LEU A 144 15.63 7.71 6.69
CA LEU A 144 14.55 6.75 6.96
C LEU A 144 13.37 6.87 6.01
N ASP A 145 13.47 7.78 5.03
CA ASP A 145 12.41 8.11 4.08
C ASP A 145 11.08 8.40 4.80
N CYS A 146 11.10 9.38 5.69
CA CYS A 146 9.93 9.85 6.44
C CYS A 146 9.99 11.36 6.69
N SER A 147 8.89 11.94 7.21
CA SER A 147 8.91 13.33 7.64
C SER A 147 9.64 13.48 8.99
N VAL A 148 10.19 14.67 9.22
CA VAL A 148 10.80 15.03 10.53
C VAL A 148 9.82 14.81 11.68
N GLU A 149 8.54 15.10 11.45
CA GLU A 149 7.49 14.93 12.45
C GLU A 149 7.23 13.44 12.77
N THR A 150 7.22 12.57 11.75
CA THR A 150 7.12 11.11 11.95
C THR A 150 8.29 10.58 12.78
N ALA A 151 9.52 11.01 12.51
CA ALA A 151 10.70 10.61 13.29
C ALA A 151 10.60 11.08 14.75
N ARG A 152 10.15 12.32 14.99
CA ARG A 152 9.95 12.86 16.35
C ARG A 152 8.85 12.12 17.10
N ASN A 153 7.75 11.80 16.44
CA ASN A 153 6.65 11.04 17.05
C ASN A 153 7.09 9.63 17.42
N ALA A 154 7.94 8.99 16.60
CA ALA A 154 8.50 7.67 16.90
C ALA A 154 9.38 7.71 18.15
N TYR A 155 10.25 8.71 18.23
CA TYR A 155 11.07 8.91 19.42
C TYR A 155 10.22 9.13 20.68
N LYS A 156 9.20 10.00 20.62
CA LYS A 156 8.28 10.25 21.74
C LYS A 156 7.56 8.98 22.20
N ALA A 157 7.05 8.18 21.24
CA ALA A 157 6.39 6.92 21.53
C ALA A 157 7.33 5.92 22.23
N ALA A 158 8.57 5.80 21.77
CA ALA A 158 9.58 4.96 22.43
C ALA A 158 9.91 5.42 23.86
N GLN A 159 10.01 6.73 24.09
CA GLN A 159 10.30 7.26 25.43
C GLN A 159 9.14 7.04 26.40
N ALA A 160 7.90 7.14 25.94
CA ALA A 160 6.72 6.84 26.76
C ALA A 160 6.78 5.39 27.30
N ILE A 161 7.13 4.43 26.45
CA ILE A 161 7.26 3.01 26.83
C ILE A 161 8.40 2.80 27.86
N LYS A 162 9.55 3.46 27.67
CA LYS A 162 10.66 3.39 28.63
C LYS A 162 10.27 3.96 29.99
N SER A 163 9.54 5.08 30.00
CA SER A 163 9.11 5.74 31.23
C SER A 163 8.10 4.91 32.03
N SER A 164 7.17 4.21 31.36
CA SER A 164 6.22 3.32 32.05
C SER A 164 6.90 2.07 32.63
N ALA A 165 7.88 1.51 31.93
CA ALA A 165 8.64 0.35 32.41
C ALA A 165 9.49 0.69 33.65
N GLN A 166 9.99 1.93 33.76
CA GLN A 166 10.76 2.39 34.92
C GLN A 166 9.88 2.62 36.16
N SER A 167 8.63 3.03 35.99
CA SER A 167 7.70 3.20 37.11
C SER A 167 7.21 1.87 37.72
N GLU A 168 7.10 0.80 36.93
CA GLU A 168 6.70 -0.53 37.43
C GLU A 168 7.86 -1.27 38.13
N ALA A 169 9.11 -1.03 37.73
CA ALA A 169 10.27 -1.62 38.39
C ALA A 169 10.65 -0.96 39.73
N ALA A 170 10.06 0.20 40.03
CA ALA A 170 10.29 0.97 41.26
C ALA A 170 9.19 0.80 42.32
N ALA A 171 8.16 0.00 42.04
CA ALA A 171 7.06 -0.35 42.94
C ALA A 171 7.22 -1.77 43.49
#